data_AF-A0A1H3WY66-F1
#
_entry.id   AF-A0A1H3WY66-F1
#
_cell.length_a   1.000
_cell.length_b   1.000
_cell.length_c   1.000
_cell.angle_alpha   90.00
_cell.angle_beta   90.00
_cell.angle_gamma   90.00
#
_symmetry.space_group_name_H-M   'P 1'
#
loop_
_entity.id
_entity.type
_entity.pdbx_description
1 polymer ?
#
loop_
_entity_poly.entity_id
_entity_poly.type
_entity_poly.pdbx_seq_one_letter_code
_entity_poly.pdbx_strand_id
1 'polypeptide(L)'
;MAYVNLERILKEARQGGYAVGAFNIVGDLTARAAIQAAEALGQNIILQTSVKTVKSFGITEMMAFLRPLAEHAAVDVAIHLDHSTDVAFTKACIDAGWSSVMYDGSKLPLGQNIANTRDIVEYAHAKGVTVEGELGAIVGVEDDIFVEEGAGAHAKPTDCRTFLDATGVDAFAPAVGTAHGVYQGEIDIDYDLFQEINGFSPCPLVLHGGTGLTDEMFYRLIDLGAAKVNISTAIKIAYCQGMKDYMAENPTQNDPLKLDAYVADRVRQVVTEHIRFFSLIDRNVAPFEVDLHCHSTRSDGGDTPKELICNAVERGVKVLAITDHDVLPPEKIEVSGVMVDPVAYAAKKGLTFIPGIEFSCETQVEDVHIVVLGCDFKDPRLLEMNRKIVKSKIDSYKRLTELLTEKGFPVDWEEVLNYDDIPRKPEDVQKKLIFNLMAEKGYTKTWSEAKLLCRNNPEFSVKREKPDAAEIIRLAHETGGIAILAHPYLIDEWVVTKDAEMERAVFIESLIDAGLDGIEGAYTYDKTTYSGPMTKDEIITKVTSDYTGRVAIISGGSDYHADYKKTDKNLRDIGECGITLEYFNANPLLSALRRS
;
A
#
# COMPACT_ATOMS: atom_id res chain seq x y z
N MET A 1 -22.61 20.51 -13.73
CA MET A 1 -23.16 21.00 -12.44
C MET A 1 -22.68 20.03 -11.40
N ALA A 2 -22.30 20.51 -10.22
CA ALA A 2 -21.74 19.68 -9.14
C ALA A 2 -22.79 18.77 -8.47
N TYR A 3 -24.05 19.20 -8.40
CA TYR A 3 -25.12 18.36 -7.88
C TYR A 3 -25.58 17.31 -8.91
N VAL A 4 -25.37 16.03 -8.60
CA VAL A 4 -25.60 14.87 -9.51
C VAL A 4 -26.24 13.69 -8.78
N ASN A 5 -26.61 12.62 -9.51
CA ASN A 5 -27.12 11.36 -8.96
C ASN A 5 -26.01 10.30 -8.82
N LEU A 6 -26.33 9.11 -8.30
CA LEU A 6 -25.32 8.07 -8.05
C LEU A 6 -24.75 7.46 -9.34
N GLU A 7 -25.49 7.44 -10.45
CA GLU A 7 -25.00 6.86 -11.70
C GLU A 7 -23.71 7.56 -12.14
N ARG A 8 -23.68 8.90 -12.06
CA ARG A 8 -22.51 9.71 -12.39
C ARG A 8 -21.31 9.35 -11.52
N ILE A 9 -21.51 9.29 -10.20
CA ILE A 9 -20.45 9.12 -9.20
C ILE A 9 -19.93 7.68 -9.18
N LEU A 10 -20.83 6.69 -9.11
CA LEU A 10 -20.47 5.28 -8.88
C LEU A 10 -20.01 4.56 -10.15
N LYS A 11 -20.36 5.07 -11.34
CA LYS A 11 -19.82 4.55 -12.59
C LYS A 11 -18.31 4.78 -12.70
N GLU A 12 -17.85 5.97 -12.33
CA GLU A 12 -16.41 6.30 -12.31
C GLU A 12 -15.69 5.48 -11.24
N ALA A 13 -16.28 5.34 -10.04
CA ALA A 13 -15.75 4.51 -8.95
C ALA A 13 -15.56 3.04 -9.35
N ARG A 14 -16.61 2.42 -9.90
CA ARG A 14 -16.57 1.01 -10.35
C ARG A 14 -15.54 0.79 -11.46
N GLN A 15 -15.40 1.74 -12.40
CA GLN A 15 -14.43 1.64 -13.49
C GLN A 15 -12.99 1.88 -13.02
N GLY A 16 -12.80 2.76 -12.04
CA GLY A 16 -11.51 3.11 -11.47
C GLY A 16 -11.02 2.15 -10.39
N GLY A 17 -11.84 1.19 -9.96
CA GLY A 17 -11.47 0.24 -8.90
C GLY A 17 -11.30 0.89 -7.53
N TYR A 18 -12.11 1.92 -7.23
CA TYR A 18 -12.13 2.62 -5.95
C TYR A 18 -13.58 2.77 -5.46
N ALA A 19 -13.75 3.24 -4.23
CA ALA A 19 -15.07 3.50 -3.65
C ALA A 19 -15.27 4.98 -3.30
N VAL A 20 -16.53 5.41 -3.31
CA VAL A 20 -16.94 6.75 -2.87
C VAL A 20 -17.60 6.66 -1.51
N GLY A 21 -17.17 7.53 -0.58
CA GLY A 21 -17.75 7.61 0.75
C GLY A 21 -19.16 8.22 0.73
N ALA A 22 -20.09 7.56 1.39
CA ALA A 22 -21.42 8.06 1.70
C ALA A 22 -21.54 8.33 3.20
N PHE A 23 -21.61 9.61 3.55
CA PHE A 23 -21.48 10.05 4.94
C PHE A 23 -22.83 10.51 5.49
N ASN A 24 -23.30 9.90 6.58
CA ASN A 24 -24.55 10.30 7.21
C ASN A 24 -24.38 11.67 7.89
N ILE A 25 -24.92 12.72 7.26
CA ILE A 25 -24.92 14.07 7.81
C ILE A 25 -26.07 14.22 8.81
N VAL A 26 -25.88 15.07 9.81
CA VAL A 26 -26.88 15.37 10.86
C VAL A 26 -27.36 16.82 10.83
N GLY A 27 -26.86 17.63 9.88
CA GLY A 27 -27.23 19.03 9.68
C GLY A 27 -26.27 19.77 8.74
N ASP A 28 -26.47 21.09 8.61
CA ASP A 28 -25.67 21.99 7.75
C ASP A 28 -24.16 21.92 8.08
N LEU A 29 -23.79 21.95 9.36
CA LEU A 29 -22.39 21.90 9.82
C LEU A 29 -21.66 20.66 9.28
N THR A 30 -22.23 19.47 9.48
CA THR A 30 -21.62 18.22 9.00
C THR A 30 -21.61 18.12 7.48
N ALA A 31 -22.62 18.65 6.79
CA ALA A 31 -22.67 18.65 5.34
C ALA A 31 -21.57 19.54 4.73
N ARG A 32 -21.37 20.76 5.26
CA ARG A 32 -20.29 21.65 4.83
C ARG A 32 -18.92 21.05 5.10
N ALA A 33 -18.69 20.51 6.30
CA ALA A 33 -17.43 19.86 6.66
C ALA A 33 -17.09 18.70 5.71
N ALA A 34 -18.09 17.88 5.36
CA ALA A 34 -17.91 16.75 4.45
C ALA A 34 -17.60 17.20 3.01
N ILE A 35 -18.33 18.19 2.48
CA ILE A 35 -18.03 18.77 1.15
C ILE A 35 -16.63 19.39 1.12
N GLN A 36 -16.25 20.15 2.15
CA GLN A 36 -14.93 20.78 2.22
C GLN A 36 -13.78 19.76 2.22
N ALA A 37 -13.96 18.62 2.90
CA ALA A 37 -13.00 17.52 2.85
C ALA A 37 -12.88 16.96 1.42
N ALA A 38 -14.01 16.71 0.77
CA ALA A 38 -14.06 16.20 -0.60
C ALA A 38 -13.42 17.16 -1.62
N GLU A 39 -13.72 18.45 -1.51
CA GLU A 39 -13.14 19.51 -2.36
C GLU A 39 -11.63 19.62 -2.19
N ALA A 40 -11.13 19.54 -0.95
CA ALA A 40 -9.69 19.58 -0.68
C ALA A 40 -8.91 18.42 -1.31
N LEU A 41 -9.58 17.27 -1.51
CA LEU A 41 -9.01 16.08 -2.14
C LEU A 41 -9.35 15.95 -3.63
N GLY A 42 -10.22 16.82 -4.17
CA GLY A 42 -10.72 16.71 -5.53
C GLY A 42 -11.50 15.41 -5.79
N GLN A 43 -12.19 14.88 -4.77
CA GLN A 43 -12.94 13.63 -4.85
C GLN A 43 -14.45 13.86 -4.77
N ASN A 44 -15.22 13.05 -5.48
CA ASN A 44 -16.68 13.08 -5.41
C ASN A 44 -17.18 12.53 -4.06
N ILE A 45 -18.37 12.94 -3.62
CA ILE A 45 -18.93 12.57 -2.31
C ILE A 45 -20.43 12.34 -2.36
N ILE A 46 -20.93 11.49 -1.46
CA ILE A 46 -22.37 11.28 -1.24
C ILE A 46 -22.73 11.82 0.15
N LEU A 47 -23.60 12.82 0.20
CA LEU A 47 -24.23 13.28 1.44
C LEU A 47 -25.43 12.40 1.73
N GLN A 48 -25.34 11.58 2.77
CA GLN A 48 -26.35 10.61 3.14
C GLN A 48 -27.22 11.15 4.28
N THR A 49 -28.53 10.97 4.22
CA THR A 49 -29.48 11.40 5.27
C THR A 49 -30.32 10.21 5.70
N SER A 50 -30.30 9.86 6.99
CA SER A 50 -31.20 8.83 7.51
C SER A 50 -32.64 9.34 7.62
N VAL A 51 -33.61 8.42 7.54
CA VAL A 51 -35.04 8.74 7.70
C VAL A 51 -35.31 9.51 9.01
N LYS A 52 -34.63 9.15 10.10
CA LYS A 52 -34.74 9.82 11.39
C LYS A 52 -34.33 11.29 11.32
N THR A 53 -33.18 11.55 10.71
CA THR A 53 -32.68 12.90 10.49
C THR A 53 -33.65 13.71 9.62
N VAL A 54 -34.13 13.13 8.51
CA VAL A 54 -35.10 13.81 7.64
C VAL A 54 -36.42 14.10 8.37
N LYS A 55 -36.95 13.15 9.15
CA LYS A 55 -38.18 13.35 9.95
C LYS A 55 -38.00 14.41 11.04
N SER A 56 -36.81 14.53 11.62
CA SER A 56 -36.50 15.52 12.65
C SER A 56 -36.44 16.95 12.09
N PHE A 57 -35.93 17.13 10.87
CA PHE A 57 -35.79 18.45 10.24
C PHE A 57 -37.00 18.84 9.40
N GLY A 58 -37.63 17.87 8.73
CA GLY A 58 -38.59 18.09 7.65
C GLY A 58 -37.94 17.87 6.28
N ILE A 59 -38.68 17.24 5.35
CA ILE A 59 -38.19 16.88 4.02
C ILE A 59 -37.77 18.14 3.24
N THR A 60 -38.65 19.14 3.19
CA THR A 60 -38.42 20.38 2.43
C THR A 60 -37.31 21.22 3.06
N GLU A 61 -37.32 21.33 4.39
CA GLU A 61 -36.38 22.12 5.17
C GLU A 61 -34.96 21.56 5.05
N MET A 62 -34.81 20.24 5.08
CA MET A 62 -33.51 19.59 4.88
C MET A 62 -32.96 19.84 3.48
N MET A 63 -33.80 19.65 2.45
CA MET A 63 -33.34 19.88 1.08
C MET A 63 -33.03 21.35 0.81
N ALA A 64 -33.72 22.28 1.47
CA ALA A 64 -33.50 23.72 1.32
C ALA A 64 -32.07 24.16 1.70
N PHE A 65 -31.41 23.47 2.64
CA PHE A 65 -30.00 23.74 2.97
C PHE A 65 -29.02 22.79 2.28
N LEU A 66 -29.39 21.54 1.99
CA LEU A 66 -28.47 20.61 1.31
C LEU A 66 -28.28 20.92 -0.17
N ARG A 67 -29.35 21.27 -0.89
CA ARG A 67 -29.29 21.49 -2.34
C ARG A 67 -28.30 22.60 -2.75
N PRO A 68 -28.35 23.80 -2.13
CA PRO A 68 -27.40 24.85 -2.48
C PRO A 68 -25.95 24.49 -2.12
N LEU A 69 -25.73 23.66 -1.08
CA LEU A 69 -24.38 23.19 -0.75
C LEU A 69 -23.82 22.29 -1.85
N ALA A 70 -24.61 21.33 -2.32
CA ALA A 70 -24.21 20.42 -3.39
C ALA A 70 -24.04 21.14 -4.73
N GLU A 71 -24.90 22.10 -5.07
CA GLU A 71 -24.83 22.84 -6.35
C GLU A 71 -23.60 23.76 -6.44
N HIS A 72 -23.13 24.31 -5.32
CA HIS A 72 -21.97 25.20 -5.27
C HIS A 72 -20.63 24.49 -5.03
N ALA A 73 -20.63 23.18 -4.79
CA ALA A 73 -19.41 22.43 -4.56
C ALA A 73 -18.50 22.42 -5.80
N ALA A 74 -17.18 22.28 -5.59
CA ALA A 74 -16.20 22.15 -6.66
C ALA A 74 -16.05 20.71 -7.21
N VAL A 75 -16.70 19.73 -6.55
CA VAL A 75 -16.69 18.29 -6.88
C VAL A 75 -18.11 17.78 -7.08
N ASP A 76 -18.29 16.61 -7.71
CA ASP A 76 -19.63 16.03 -7.86
C ASP A 76 -20.18 15.55 -6.50
N VAL A 77 -21.39 15.98 -6.16
CA VAL A 77 -22.08 15.69 -4.90
C VAL A 77 -23.46 15.09 -5.17
N ALA A 78 -23.74 13.91 -4.60
CA ALA A 78 -25.08 13.34 -4.55
C ALA A 78 -25.70 13.53 -3.17
N ILE A 79 -27.03 13.68 -3.12
CA ILE A 79 -27.81 13.71 -1.87
C ILE A 79 -28.67 12.45 -1.84
N HIS A 80 -28.41 11.58 -0.87
CA HIS A 80 -28.92 10.22 -0.79
C HIS A 80 -29.78 10.00 0.46
N LEU A 81 -31.01 9.47 0.30
CA LEU A 81 -31.86 9.05 1.41
C LEU A 81 -31.50 7.62 1.82
N ASP A 82 -31.17 7.43 3.07
CA ASP A 82 -30.67 6.17 3.62
C ASP A 82 -31.77 5.35 4.29
N HIS A 83 -31.79 4.03 4.04
CA HIS A 83 -32.67 3.03 4.67
C HIS A 83 -34.15 3.41 4.83
N SER A 84 -34.80 3.87 3.75
CA SER A 84 -36.25 4.11 3.82
C SER A 84 -37.06 2.83 3.72
N THR A 85 -37.94 2.58 4.69
CA THR A 85 -38.85 1.42 4.68
C THR A 85 -40.28 1.78 4.20
N ASP A 86 -40.53 3.05 3.90
CA ASP A 86 -41.84 3.60 3.52
C ASP A 86 -41.80 4.14 2.09
N VAL A 87 -42.58 3.52 1.20
CA VAL A 87 -42.68 3.87 -0.23
C VAL A 87 -43.15 5.32 -0.42
N ALA A 88 -44.17 5.76 0.33
CA ALA A 88 -44.73 7.10 0.18
C ALA A 88 -43.74 8.16 0.67
N PHE A 89 -43.06 7.89 1.79
CA PHE A 89 -42.01 8.78 2.30
C PHE A 89 -40.81 8.87 1.33
N THR A 90 -40.41 7.74 0.75
CA THR A 90 -39.36 7.70 -0.28
C THR A 90 -39.72 8.56 -1.48
N LYS A 91 -40.95 8.41 -2.01
CA LYS A 91 -41.46 9.23 -3.12
C LYS A 91 -41.53 10.71 -2.78
N ALA A 92 -41.90 11.06 -1.54
CA ALA A 92 -41.89 12.45 -1.08
C ALA A 92 -40.48 13.06 -1.04
N CYS A 93 -39.45 12.30 -0.67
CA CYS A 93 -38.06 12.77 -0.72
C CYS A 93 -37.56 12.95 -2.17
N ILE A 94 -37.94 12.04 -3.08
CA ILE A 94 -37.69 12.21 -4.52
C ILE A 94 -38.29 13.54 -5.01
N ASP A 95 -39.56 13.81 -4.65
CA ASP A 95 -40.27 15.03 -5.08
C ASP A 95 -39.65 16.31 -4.51
N ALA A 96 -39.10 16.25 -3.30
CA ALA A 96 -38.42 17.38 -2.68
C ALA A 96 -37.04 17.67 -3.29
N GLY A 97 -36.45 16.68 -3.97
CA GLY A 97 -35.24 16.86 -4.75
C GLY A 97 -34.03 16.06 -4.25
N TRP A 98 -34.19 14.90 -3.60
CA TRP A 98 -33.06 13.99 -3.43
C TRP A 98 -32.59 13.48 -4.81
N SER A 99 -31.28 13.45 -5.07
CA SER A 99 -30.76 12.89 -6.34
C SER A 99 -30.57 11.39 -6.29
N SER A 100 -30.65 10.80 -5.10
CA SER A 100 -30.73 9.37 -4.90
C SER A 100 -31.51 8.99 -3.65
N VAL A 101 -32.12 7.82 -3.66
CA VAL A 101 -32.80 7.24 -2.50
C VAL A 101 -32.49 5.76 -2.37
N MET A 102 -32.58 5.24 -1.16
CA MET A 102 -32.55 3.81 -0.87
C MET A 102 -33.89 3.36 -0.30
N TYR A 103 -34.40 2.25 -0.84
CA TYR A 103 -35.50 1.52 -0.22
C TYR A 103 -34.98 0.26 0.46
N ASP A 104 -35.12 0.20 1.77
CA ASP A 104 -34.76 -0.96 2.58
C ASP A 104 -36.00 -1.84 2.79
N GLY A 105 -36.18 -2.78 1.86
CA GLY A 105 -37.15 -3.86 1.95
C GLY A 105 -36.56 -5.17 2.48
N SER A 106 -35.36 -5.16 3.05
CA SER A 106 -34.59 -6.37 3.44
C SER A 106 -35.37 -7.33 4.33
N LYS A 107 -36.22 -6.79 5.21
CA LYS A 107 -37.04 -7.55 6.17
C LYS A 107 -38.34 -8.10 5.57
N LEU A 108 -38.66 -7.76 4.33
CA LEU A 108 -39.86 -8.23 3.64
C LEU A 108 -39.57 -9.52 2.86
N PRO A 109 -40.60 -10.36 2.59
CA PRO A 109 -40.46 -11.44 1.62
C PRO A 109 -39.96 -10.90 0.28
N LEU A 110 -39.03 -11.61 -0.37
CA LEU A 110 -38.35 -11.19 -1.61
C LEU A 110 -39.31 -10.59 -2.65
N GLY A 111 -40.45 -11.25 -2.91
CA GLY A 111 -41.43 -10.77 -3.89
C GLY A 111 -42.05 -9.40 -3.54
N GLN A 112 -42.25 -9.11 -2.25
CA GLN A 112 -42.74 -7.82 -1.79
C GLN A 112 -41.63 -6.75 -1.86
N ASN A 113 -40.39 -7.11 -1.50
CA ASN A 113 -39.23 -6.22 -1.65
C ASN A 113 -39.04 -5.81 -3.12
N ILE A 114 -39.07 -6.78 -4.04
CA ILE A 114 -39.01 -6.53 -5.49
C ILE A 114 -40.15 -5.61 -5.94
N ALA A 115 -41.40 -5.88 -5.53
CA ALA A 115 -42.55 -5.08 -5.95
C ALA A 115 -42.45 -3.61 -5.49
N ASN A 116 -42.07 -3.39 -4.23
CA ASN A 116 -41.93 -2.04 -3.67
C ASN A 116 -40.73 -1.31 -4.28
N THR A 117 -39.58 -1.97 -4.38
CA THR A 117 -38.37 -1.40 -4.97
C THR A 117 -38.62 -1.03 -6.43
N ARG A 118 -39.26 -1.88 -7.23
CA ARG A 118 -39.59 -1.58 -8.63
C ARG A 118 -40.53 -0.38 -8.76
N ASP A 119 -41.55 -0.27 -7.90
CA ASP A 119 -42.45 0.91 -7.88
C ASP A 119 -41.69 2.21 -7.57
N ILE A 120 -40.67 2.16 -6.72
CA ILE A 120 -39.81 3.30 -6.42
C ILE A 120 -38.86 3.59 -7.58
N VAL A 121 -38.22 2.57 -8.17
CA VAL A 121 -37.34 2.69 -9.35
C VAL A 121 -38.06 3.35 -10.51
N GLU A 122 -39.24 2.85 -10.89
CA GLU A 122 -40.06 3.42 -11.97
C GLU A 122 -40.39 4.91 -11.72
N TYR A 123 -40.71 5.26 -10.46
CA TYR A 123 -41.01 6.64 -10.08
C TYR A 123 -39.78 7.55 -10.07
N ALA A 124 -38.64 7.05 -9.58
CA ALA A 124 -37.39 7.78 -9.44
C ALA A 124 -36.74 8.04 -10.80
N HIS A 125 -36.67 7.01 -11.66
CA HIS A 125 -36.07 7.09 -13.00
C HIS A 125 -36.81 8.09 -13.90
N ALA A 126 -38.13 8.20 -13.78
CA ALA A 126 -38.92 9.21 -14.49
C ALA A 126 -38.52 10.67 -14.14
N LYS A 127 -37.74 10.87 -13.07
CA LYS A 127 -37.24 12.16 -12.57
C LYS A 127 -35.72 12.26 -12.58
N GLY A 128 -35.01 11.27 -13.14
CA GLY A 128 -33.54 11.24 -13.15
C GLY A 128 -32.90 10.96 -11.78
N VAL A 129 -33.65 10.39 -10.84
CA VAL A 129 -33.18 10.02 -9.49
C VAL A 129 -32.80 8.55 -9.48
N THR A 130 -31.66 8.22 -8.87
CA THR A 130 -31.15 6.84 -8.79
C THR A 130 -31.57 6.13 -7.51
N VAL A 131 -31.81 4.83 -7.58
CA VAL A 131 -32.29 4.02 -6.46
C VAL A 131 -31.26 2.97 -6.05
N GLU A 132 -30.98 2.92 -4.76
CA GLU A 132 -30.23 1.83 -4.12
C GLU A 132 -31.21 0.81 -3.52
N GLY A 133 -30.92 -0.49 -3.71
CA GLY A 133 -31.68 -1.58 -3.11
C GLY A 133 -30.82 -2.47 -2.22
N GLU A 134 -31.45 -3.12 -1.25
CA GLU A 134 -30.80 -4.01 -0.28
C GLU A 134 -31.42 -5.41 -0.28
N LEU A 135 -30.56 -6.43 -0.11
CA LEU A 135 -30.98 -7.81 0.11
C LEU A 135 -30.16 -8.50 1.21
N GLY A 136 -30.86 -9.26 2.07
CA GLY A 136 -30.30 -9.88 3.26
C GLY A 136 -30.39 -8.95 4.48
N ALA A 137 -30.03 -9.42 5.67
CA ALA A 137 -30.14 -8.61 6.88
C ALA A 137 -28.75 -8.29 7.44
N ILE A 138 -28.40 -7.00 7.46
CA ILE A 138 -27.13 -6.51 8.02
C ILE A 138 -27.28 -6.37 9.54
N VAL A 139 -26.41 -7.03 10.30
CA VAL A 139 -26.52 -7.12 11.77
C VAL A 139 -26.21 -5.76 12.42
N GLY A 140 -26.87 -5.42 13.53
CA GLY A 140 -26.53 -4.23 14.32
C GLY A 140 -27.61 -3.14 14.34
N VAL A 141 -27.20 -1.90 14.64
CA VAL A 141 -28.11 -0.76 14.83
C VAL A 141 -27.79 0.40 13.89
N GLU A 142 -28.75 0.76 13.03
CA GLU A 142 -28.71 1.95 12.19
C GLU A 142 -29.98 2.79 12.37
N ASP A 143 -29.86 3.97 13.00
CA ASP A 143 -30.91 4.98 13.12
C ASP A 143 -32.34 4.44 13.36
N ASP A 144 -32.45 3.55 14.36
CA ASP A 144 -33.65 2.84 14.88
C ASP A 144 -34.02 1.51 14.18
N ILE A 145 -33.26 1.08 13.16
CA ILE A 145 -33.32 -0.26 12.59
C ILE A 145 -32.40 -1.17 13.40
N PHE A 146 -32.99 -2.16 14.08
CA PHE A 146 -32.27 -3.18 14.84
C PHE A 146 -32.33 -4.53 14.11
N VAL A 147 -31.19 -5.21 13.98
CA VAL A 147 -31.08 -6.59 13.51
C VAL A 147 -30.27 -7.38 14.55
N GLU A 148 -30.90 -8.40 15.13
CA GLU A 148 -30.27 -9.27 16.13
C GLU A 148 -29.18 -10.16 15.54
N GLU A 149 -28.16 -10.44 16.36
CA GLU A 149 -27.11 -11.42 16.05
C GLU A 149 -27.73 -12.81 15.88
N GLY A 150 -27.46 -13.48 14.74
CA GLY A 150 -28.08 -14.75 14.35
C GLY A 150 -29.32 -14.64 13.45
N ALA A 151 -29.85 -13.43 13.21
CA ALA A 151 -30.86 -13.16 12.18
C ALA A 151 -30.27 -12.81 10.80
N GLY A 152 -28.95 -12.57 10.73
CA GLY A 152 -28.21 -12.21 9.53
C GLY A 152 -28.05 -13.39 8.58
N ALA A 153 -29.05 -13.66 7.75
CA ALA A 153 -28.85 -14.52 6.60
C ALA A 153 -28.03 -13.75 5.56
N HIS A 154 -26.85 -14.28 5.19
CA HIS A 154 -26.13 -13.83 4.00
C HIS A 154 -27.10 -13.81 2.81
N ALA A 155 -26.94 -12.81 1.96
CA ALA A 155 -27.72 -12.72 0.74
C ALA A 155 -27.47 -13.97 -0.12
N LYS A 156 -28.51 -14.56 -0.70
CA LYS A 156 -28.34 -15.71 -1.60
C LYS A 156 -28.04 -15.21 -3.01
N PRO A 157 -27.01 -15.71 -3.70
CA PRO A 157 -26.68 -15.28 -5.07
C PRO A 157 -27.87 -15.35 -6.03
N THR A 158 -28.68 -16.40 -5.94
CA THR A 158 -29.87 -16.61 -6.78
C THR A 158 -30.94 -15.53 -6.54
N ASP A 159 -31.12 -15.14 -5.30
CA ASP A 159 -32.11 -14.13 -4.91
C ASP A 159 -31.61 -12.74 -5.29
N CYS A 160 -30.30 -12.47 -5.15
CA CYS A 160 -29.66 -11.25 -5.62
C CYS A 160 -29.84 -11.05 -7.12
N ARG A 161 -29.57 -12.10 -7.93
CA ARG A 161 -29.79 -12.06 -9.38
C ARG A 161 -31.25 -11.75 -9.71
N THR A 162 -32.19 -12.48 -9.07
CA THR A 162 -33.62 -12.27 -9.28
C THR A 162 -34.04 -10.84 -8.91
N PHE A 163 -33.52 -10.31 -7.80
CA PHE A 163 -33.80 -8.96 -7.34
C PHE A 163 -33.30 -7.91 -8.32
N LEU A 164 -32.03 -8.01 -8.75
CA LEU A 164 -31.41 -7.06 -9.68
C LEU A 164 -32.12 -7.05 -11.04
N ASP A 165 -32.40 -8.23 -11.61
CA ASP A 165 -33.07 -8.37 -12.90
C ASP A 165 -34.51 -7.82 -12.86
N ALA A 166 -35.21 -7.95 -11.73
CA ALA A 166 -36.62 -7.56 -11.61
C ALA A 166 -36.85 -6.11 -11.17
N THR A 167 -35.86 -5.48 -10.53
CA THR A 167 -36.00 -4.13 -9.95
C THR A 167 -35.34 -3.05 -10.80
N GLY A 168 -34.18 -3.32 -11.40
CA GLY A 168 -33.42 -2.32 -12.15
C GLY A 168 -32.79 -1.22 -11.29
N VAL A 169 -32.41 -1.53 -10.05
CA VAL A 169 -31.72 -0.59 -9.15
C VAL A 169 -30.36 -0.15 -9.70
N ASP A 170 -29.93 1.06 -9.32
CA ASP A 170 -28.71 1.72 -9.80
C ASP A 170 -27.48 1.47 -8.90
N ALA A 171 -27.71 1.00 -7.68
CA ALA A 171 -26.70 0.51 -6.76
C ALA A 171 -27.30 -0.60 -5.88
N PHE A 172 -26.46 -1.54 -5.42
CA PHE A 172 -26.94 -2.72 -4.69
C PHE A 172 -26.12 -3.03 -3.45
N ALA A 173 -26.81 -3.19 -2.31
CA ALA A 173 -26.24 -3.55 -1.03
C ALA A 173 -26.58 -5.02 -0.67
N PRO A 174 -25.67 -5.98 -0.91
CA PRO A 174 -25.84 -7.35 -0.43
C PRO A 174 -25.34 -7.51 1.00
N ALA A 175 -26.10 -8.19 1.87
CA ALA A 175 -25.62 -8.60 3.18
C ALA A 175 -24.59 -9.74 3.04
N VAL A 176 -23.31 -9.43 3.27
CA VAL A 176 -22.17 -10.36 3.16
C VAL A 176 -21.41 -10.57 4.47
N GLY A 177 -22.03 -10.22 5.60
CA GLY A 177 -21.41 -10.38 6.94
C GLY A 177 -20.90 -9.08 7.58
N THR A 178 -21.15 -7.91 6.98
CA THR A 178 -20.90 -6.62 7.64
C THR A 178 -21.95 -6.29 8.70
N ALA A 179 -21.66 -5.30 9.56
CA ALA A 179 -22.53 -4.89 10.66
C ALA A 179 -22.60 -3.37 10.83
N HIS A 180 -23.76 -2.87 11.28
CA HIS A 180 -23.99 -1.46 11.64
C HIS A 180 -23.60 -1.18 13.10
N GLY A 181 -22.91 -0.04 13.34
CA GLY A 181 -22.50 0.40 14.67
C GLY A 181 -21.11 -0.08 15.10
N VAL A 182 -20.77 0.07 16.38
CA VAL A 182 -19.50 -0.42 16.95
C VAL A 182 -19.65 -1.90 17.27
N TYR A 183 -18.99 -2.76 16.49
CA TYR A 183 -19.06 -4.20 16.66
C TYR A 183 -18.23 -4.68 17.87
N GLN A 184 -18.70 -5.72 18.56
CA GLN A 184 -17.96 -6.41 19.63
C GLN A 184 -17.80 -7.90 19.27
N GLY A 185 -16.80 -8.22 18.45
CA GLY A 185 -16.52 -9.57 17.98
C GLY A 185 -15.58 -9.59 16.77
N GLU A 186 -15.39 -10.77 16.17
CA GLU A 186 -14.68 -10.95 14.89
C GLU A 186 -15.66 -10.80 13.72
N ILE A 187 -15.36 -9.89 12.77
CA ILE A 187 -16.23 -9.63 11.61
C ILE A 187 -15.92 -10.66 10.52
N ASP A 188 -16.87 -11.56 10.26
CA ASP A 188 -16.74 -12.63 9.25
C ASP A 188 -17.37 -12.18 7.93
N ILE A 189 -16.55 -11.68 7.02
CA ILE A 189 -16.99 -11.25 5.67
C ILE A 189 -16.89 -12.41 4.69
N ASP A 190 -17.99 -12.67 4.00
CA ASP A 190 -18.06 -13.61 2.88
C ASP A 190 -17.59 -12.95 1.58
N TYR A 191 -16.27 -12.89 1.40
CA TYR A 191 -15.62 -12.30 0.23
C TYR A 191 -15.96 -13.04 -1.07
N ASP A 192 -16.11 -14.37 -1.01
CA ASP A 192 -16.42 -15.19 -2.19
C ASP A 192 -17.85 -14.89 -2.67
N LEU A 193 -18.80 -14.75 -1.74
CA LEU A 193 -20.16 -14.30 -2.04
C LEU A 193 -20.17 -12.89 -2.64
N PHE A 194 -19.42 -11.94 -2.06
CA PHE A 194 -19.34 -10.57 -2.60
C PHE A 194 -18.78 -10.56 -4.03
N GLN A 195 -17.73 -11.36 -4.28
CA GLN A 195 -17.14 -11.51 -5.61
C GLN A 195 -18.14 -12.13 -6.60
N GLU A 196 -18.85 -13.18 -6.20
CA GLU A 196 -19.86 -13.85 -7.03
C GLU A 196 -20.95 -12.86 -7.43
N ILE A 197 -21.50 -12.11 -6.47
CA ILE A 197 -22.54 -11.10 -6.70
C ILE A 197 -22.04 -10.01 -7.64
N ASN A 198 -20.84 -9.45 -7.39
CA ASN A 198 -20.29 -8.42 -8.26
C ASN A 198 -20.10 -8.92 -9.70
N GLY A 199 -19.70 -10.19 -9.87
CA GLY A 199 -19.48 -10.81 -11.17
C GLY A 199 -20.71 -10.83 -12.07
N PHE A 200 -21.92 -10.81 -11.51
CA PHE A 200 -23.16 -10.74 -12.29
C PHE A 200 -23.98 -9.46 -12.09
N SER A 201 -23.62 -8.60 -11.14
CA SER A 201 -24.39 -7.38 -10.86
C SER A 201 -24.28 -6.37 -12.01
N PRO A 202 -25.40 -5.90 -12.59
CA PRO A 202 -25.38 -4.87 -13.62
C PRO A 202 -24.97 -3.50 -13.05
N CYS A 203 -25.13 -3.28 -11.74
CA CYS A 203 -24.85 -2.01 -11.07
C CYS A 203 -23.72 -2.15 -10.00
N PRO A 204 -23.11 -1.02 -9.58
CA PRO A 204 -22.07 -1.03 -8.55
C PRO A 204 -22.56 -1.56 -7.20
N LEU A 205 -21.69 -2.28 -6.49
CA LEU A 205 -22.00 -2.79 -5.15
C LEU A 205 -21.71 -1.75 -4.06
N VAL A 206 -22.52 -1.79 -3.01
CA VAL A 206 -22.47 -0.89 -1.86
C VAL A 206 -22.10 -1.68 -0.61
N LEU A 207 -21.15 -1.13 0.15
CA LEU A 207 -20.75 -1.65 1.45
C LEU A 207 -21.44 -0.85 2.55
N HIS A 208 -22.32 -1.53 3.25
CA HIS A 208 -23.00 -1.05 4.44
C HIS A 208 -22.23 -1.49 5.68
N GLY A 209 -22.17 -0.65 6.71
CA GLY A 209 -21.53 -1.00 7.98
C GLY A 209 -20.00 -1.11 7.95
N GLY A 210 -19.30 -0.04 7.56
CA GLY A 210 -17.82 -0.03 7.56
C GLY A 210 -17.17 0.08 8.95
N THR A 211 -17.93 0.33 10.01
CA THR A 211 -17.34 0.56 11.34
C THR A 211 -16.81 -0.74 11.94
N GLY A 212 -15.51 -0.79 12.22
CA GLY A 212 -14.83 -1.96 12.81
C GLY A 212 -14.11 -2.86 11.81
N LEU A 213 -14.25 -2.62 10.50
CA LEU A 213 -13.44 -3.28 9.48
C LEU A 213 -11.99 -2.81 9.55
N THR A 214 -11.04 -3.72 9.36
CA THR A 214 -9.62 -3.35 9.22
C THR A 214 -9.34 -2.80 7.82
N ASP A 215 -8.24 -2.08 7.67
CA ASP A 215 -7.81 -1.54 6.39
C ASP A 215 -7.70 -2.63 5.31
N GLU A 216 -7.15 -3.79 5.67
CA GLU A 216 -7.04 -4.96 4.78
C GLU A 216 -8.41 -5.45 4.29
N MET A 217 -9.40 -5.54 5.19
CA MET A 217 -10.75 -6.01 4.85
C MET A 217 -11.43 -5.05 3.86
N PHE A 218 -11.31 -3.75 4.10
CA PHE A 218 -11.83 -2.75 3.19
C PHE A 218 -11.14 -2.76 1.83
N TYR A 219 -9.79 -2.79 1.78
CA TYR A 219 -9.07 -2.85 0.51
C TYR A 219 -9.47 -4.07 -0.28
N ARG A 220 -9.62 -5.22 0.38
CA ARG A 220 -10.10 -6.44 -0.25
C ARG A 220 -11.51 -6.28 -0.82
N LEU A 221 -12.44 -5.65 -0.10
CA LEU A 221 -13.79 -5.40 -0.63
C LEU A 221 -13.82 -4.41 -1.80
N ILE A 222 -12.99 -3.37 -1.76
CA ILE A 222 -12.83 -2.41 -2.87
C ILE A 222 -12.24 -3.13 -4.09
N ASP A 223 -11.22 -3.96 -3.91
CA ASP A 223 -10.62 -4.80 -4.96
C ASP A 223 -11.64 -5.76 -5.59
N LEU A 224 -12.59 -6.25 -4.78
CA LEU A 224 -13.69 -7.09 -5.25
C LEU A 224 -14.83 -6.31 -5.91
N GLY A 225 -14.76 -4.97 -5.95
CA GLY A 225 -15.65 -4.10 -6.71
C GLY A 225 -16.67 -3.30 -5.90
N ALA A 226 -16.47 -3.13 -4.60
CA ALA A 226 -17.24 -2.17 -3.81
C ALA A 226 -17.00 -0.74 -4.34
N ALA A 227 -18.07 0.00 -4.62
CA ALA A 227 -18.00 1.33 -5.22
C ALA A 227 -18.59 2.44 -4.34
N LYS A 228 -19.38 2.09 -3.32
CA LYS A 228 -19.93 3.01 -2.32
C LYS A 228 -19.70 2.41 -0.93
N VAL A 229 -19.27 3.22 0.03
CA VAL A 229 -19.08 2.79 1.43
C VAL A 229 -19.82 3.74 2.36
N ASN A 230 -20.71 3.19 3.19
CA ASN A 230 -21.51 3.98 4.14
C ASN A 230 -20.76 4.21 5.45
N ILE A 231 -20.70 5.47 5.89
CA ILE A 231 -20.04 5.90 7.13
C ILE A 231 -21.00 6.79 7.94
N SER A 232 -21.49 6.22 9.05
CA SER A 232 -22.48 6.84 9.93
C SER A 232 -21.93 7.07 11.34
N THR A 233 -21.49 5.99 12.00
CA THR A 233 -21.00 6.01 13.39
C THR A 233 -19.82 6.96 13.60
N ALA A 234 -18.84 6.95 12.69
CA ALA A 234 -17.65 7.80 12.81
C ALA A 234 -17.98 9.30 12.79
N ILE A 235 -18.95 9.72 11.96
CA ILE A 235 -19.41 11.11 11.89
C ILE A 235 -20.11 11.52 13.19
N LYS A 236 -20.97 10.66 13.73
CA LYS A 236 -21.68 10.90 14.99
C LYS A 236 -20.72 10.99 16.18
N ILE A 237 -19.69 10.14 16.21
CA ILE A 237 -18.62 10.18 17.21
C ILE A 237 -17.82 11.48 17.08
N ALA A 238 -17.34 11.81 15.87
CA ALA A 238 -16.58 13.05 15.64
C ALA A 238 -17.35 14.30 16.08
N TYR A 239 -18.65 14.34 15.77
CA TYR A 239 -19.53 15.43 16.16
C TYR A 239 -19.71 15.52 17.69
N CYS A 240 -20.18 14.45 18.34
CA CYS A 240 -20.48 14.45 19.76
C CYS A 240 -19.22 14.55 20.64
N GLN A 241 -18.15 13.87 20.26
CA GLN A 241 -16.89 13.92 20.99
C GLN A 241 -16.17 15.25 20.78
N GLY A 242 -16.17 15.80 19.56
CA GLY A 242 -15.64 17.14 19.31
C GLY A 242 -16.31 18.21 20.17
N MET A 243 -17.62 18.11 20.39
CA MET A 243 -18.32 19.01 21.33
C MET A 243 -17.86 18.85 22.77
N LYS A 244 -17.70 17.60 23.24
CA LYS A 244 -17.23 17.31 24.61
C LYS A 244 -15.80 17.81 24.82
N ASP A 245 -14.91 17.53 23.88
CA ASP A 245 -13.49 17.91 23.93
C ASP A 245 -13.35 19.43 23.99
N TYR A 246 -14.04 20.14 23.07
CA TYR A 246 -13.99 21.60 23.06
C TYR A 246 -14.47 22.22 24.38
N MET A 247 -15.57 21.70 24.94
CA MET A 247 -16.14 22.20 26.19
C MET A 247 -15.27 21.86 27.41
N ALA A 248 -14.58 20.73 27.40
CA ALA A 248 -13.62 20.38 28.45
C ALA A 248 -12.38 21.28 28.39
N GLU A 249 -11.88 21.59 27.19
CA GLU A 249 -10.74 22.48 26.96
C GLU A 249 -11.11 23.96 27.22
N ASN A 250 -12.36 24.35 26.98
CA ASN A 250 -12.83 25.74 27.03
C ASN A 250 -14.08 25.92 27.91
N PRO A 251 -14.03 25.60 29.22
CA PRO A 251 -15.22 25.46 30.08
C PRO A 251 -15.98 26.77 30.35
N THR A 252 -15.39 27.92 30.02
CA THR A 252 -16.02 29.25 30.19
C THR A 252 -16.43 29.89 28.86
N GLN A 253 -16.14 29.23 27.72
CA GLN A 253 -16.50 29.74 26.41
C GLN A 253 -17.99 29.57 26.14
N ASN A 254 -18.61 30.60 25.56
CA ASN A 254 -20.03 30.62 25.21
C ASN A 254 -20.31 31.10 23.78
N ASP A 255 -19.26 31.29 22.97
CA ASP A 255 -19.36 31.58 21.54
C ASP A 255 -19.62 30.28 20.75
N PRO A 256 -20.85 30.06 20.23
CA PRO A 256 -21.19 28.84 19.52
C PRO A 256 -20.42 28.70 18.20
N LEU A 257 -19.97 29.79 17.57
CA LEU A 257 -19.26 29.70 16.29
C LEU A 257 -17.88 29.07 16.44
N LYS A 258 -17.23 29.24 17.60
CA LYS A 258 -15.94 28.60 17.88
C LYS A 258 -16.10 27.11 18.17
N LEU A 259 -17.16 26.74 18.89
CA LEU A 259 -17.53 25.34 19.07
C LEU A 259 -17.82 24.69 17.71
N ASP A 260 -18.67 25.32 16.90
CA ASP A 260 -19.06 24.81 15.60
C ASP A 260 -17.86 24.64 14.67
N ALA A 261 -16.94 25.61 14.64
CA ALA A 261 -15.69 25.51 13.87
C ALA A 261 -14.82 24.32 14.32
N TYR A 262 -14.65 24.12 15.63
CA TYR A 262 -13.88 22.99 16.16
C TYR A 262 -14.53 21.65 15.80
N VAL A 263 -15.85 21.54 15.98
CA VAL A 263 -16.61 20.32 15.64
C VAL A 263 -16.57 20.05 14.14
N ALA A 264 -16.71 21.08 13.31
CA ALA A 264 -16.62 20.98 11.86
C ALA A 264 -15.23 20.46 11.44
N ASP A 265 -14.16 20.94 12.08
CA ASP A 265 -12.80 20.45 11.82
C ASP A 265 -12.62 18.97 12.20
N ARG A 266 -13.17 18.52 13.32
CA ARG A 266 -13.16 17.09 13.71
C ARG A 266 -13.88 16.22 12.69
N VAL A 267 -15.06 16.65 12.25
CA VAL A 267 -15.83 15.93 11.22
C VAL A 267 -15.07 15.92 9.89
N ARG A 268 -14.50 17.07 9.49
CA ARG A 268 -13.70 17.21 8.26
C ARG A 268 -12.48 16.28 8.27
N GLN A 269 -11.78 16.14 9.40
CA GLN A 269 -10.66 15.21 9.55
C GLN A 269 -11.10 13.77 9.30
N VAL A 270 -12.16 13.32 10.00
CA VAL A 270 -12.68 11.95 9.83
C VAL A 270 -13.13 11.70 8.39
N VAL A 271 -13.84 12.64 7.76
CA VAL A 271 -14.25 12.50 6.36
C VAL A 271 -13.02 12.46 5.43
N THR A 272 -12.01 13.29 5.67
CA THR A 272 -10.77 13.33 4.86
C THR A 272 -10.06 11.98 4.90
N GLU A 273 -9.89 11.40 6.08
CA GLU A 273 -9.26 10.08 6.26
C GLU A 273 -10.00 8.99 5.48
N HIS A 274 -11.33 8.94 5.63
CA HIS A 274 -12.15 7.94 4.93
C HIS A 274 -12.14 8.15 3.41
N ILE A 275 -12.20 9.39 2.90
CA ILE A 275 -12.12 9.64 1.46
C ILE A 275 -10.78 9.19 0.91
N ARG A 276 -9.66 9.57 1.53
CA ARG A 276 -8.32 9.15 1.06
C ARG A 276 -8.18 7.64 0.99
N PHE A 277 -8.74 6.97 1.99
CA PHE A 277 -8.77 5.53 2.08
C PHE A 277 -9.63 4.88 0.98
N PHE A 278 -10.88 5.31 0.80
CA PHE A 278 -11.80 4.73 -0.21
C PHE A 278 -11.42 5.04 -1.66
N SER A 279 -10.91 6.25 -1.90
CA SER A 279 -10.41 6.67 -3.22
C SER A 279 -9.05 6.07 -3.57
N LEU A 280 -8.45 5.31 -2.65
CA LEU A 280 -7.14 4.69 -2.79
C LEU A 280 -6.02 5.70 -3.10
N ILE A 281 -6.23 6.99 -2.80
CA ILE A 281 -5.23 8.06 -3.00
C ILE A 281 -3.92 7.69 -2.31
N ASP A 282 -4.01 7.06 -1.14
CA ASP A 282 -2.86 6.69 -0.32
C ASP A 282 -2.29 5.30 -0.65
N ARG A 283 -3.06 4.43 -1.29
CA ARG A 283 -2.63 3.05 -1.59
C ARG A 283 -1.48 3.00 -2.60
N ASN A 284 -1.45 3.96 -3.52
CA ASN A 284 -0.41 4.07 -4.54
C ASN A 284 0.67 5.07 -4.15
N VAL A 285 0.70 5.61 -2.93
CA VAL A 285 1.75 6.53 -2.48
C VAL A 285 2.67 5.77 -1.52
N ALA A 286 3.97 5.82 -1.80
CA ALA A 286 4.98 5.28 -0.91
C ALA A 286 4.86 5.92 0.48
N PRO A 287 4.89 5.13 1.57
CA PRO A 287 4.83 5.66 2.94
C PRO A 287 5.92 6.70 3.24
N PHE A 288 7.08 6.55 2.60
CA PHE A 288 8.20 7.49 2.68
C PHE A 288 8.61 8.01 1.31
N GLU A 289 8.96 9.29 1.23
CA GLU A 289 9.33 9.92 -0.04
C GLU A 289 10.78 9.64 -0.46
N VAL A 290 11.57 9.01 0.39
CA VAL A 290 12.97 8.68 0.12
C VAL A 290 13.22 7.21 0.39
N ASP A 291 13.72 6.49 -0.61
CA ASP A 291 14.14 5.10 -0.49
C ASP A 291 15.59 4.94 -0.94
N LEU A 292 16.44 4.48 -0.04
CA LEU A 292 17.90 4.43 -0.25
C LEU A 292 18.43 3.01 -0.47
N HIS A 293 17.55 2.00 -0.53
CA HIS A 293 17.93 0.61 -0.70
C HIS A 293 16.91 -0.12 -1.57
N CYS A 294 17.24 -0.28 -2.85
CA CYS A 294 16.39 -0.94 -3.84
C CYS A 294 17.23 -1.72 -4.87
N HIS A 295 16.69 -2.84 -5.32
CA HIS A 295 17.33 -3.75 -6.27
C HIS A 295 16.63 -3.77 -7.61
N SER A 296 17.43 -3.82 -8.68
CA SER A 296 16.95 -3.91 -10.06
C SER A 296 17.26 -5.28 -10.66
N THR A 297 16.92 -5.49 -11.93
CA THR A 297 17.28 -6.71 -12.68
C THR A 297 18.79 -6.91 -12.86
N ARG A 298 19.62 -5.94 -12.46
CA ARG A 298 21.08 -6.07 -12.48
C ARG A 298 21.62 -6.87 -11.29
N SER A 299 20.87 -6.93 -10.20
CA SER A 299 20.96 -7.96 -9.16
C SER A 299 19.65 -8.79 -9.14
N ASP A 300 19.25 -9.28 -7.98
CA ASP A 300 18.10 -10.15 -7.79
C ASP A 300 16.71 -9.46 -7.81
N GLY A 301 16.65 -8.18 -8.16
CA GLY A 301 15.41 -7.46 -8.44
C GLY A 301 14.70 -7.91 -9.73
N GLY A 302 13.41 -7.59 -9.84
CA GLY A 302 12.56 -7.91 -10.99
C GLY A 302 12.22 -6.72 -11.91
N ASP A 303 12.51 -5.49 -11.47
CA ASP A 303 12.36 -4.27 -12.29
C ASP A 303 13.68 -3.87 -12.92
N THR A 304 13.67 -3.56 -14.21
CA THR A 304 14.78 -2.86 -14.84
C THR A 304 15.02 -1.51 -14.15
N PRO A 305 16.24 -0.94 -14.19
CA PRO A 305 16.47 0.38 -13.62
C PRO A 305 15.48 1.46 -14.11
N LYS A 306 15.04 1.37 -15.36
CA LYS A 306 13.99 2.25 -15.91
C LYS A 306 12.63 2.02 -15.24
N GLU A 307 12.17 0.76 -15.15
CA GLU A 307 10.90 0.42 -14.50
C GLU A 307 10.92 0.87 -13.04
N LEU A 308 12.00 0.58 -12.30
CA LEU A 308 12.15 0.97 -10.91
C LEU A 308 12.05 2.49 -10.71
N ILE A 309 12.72 3.29 -11.56
CA ILE A 309 12.57 4.75 -11.56
C ILE A 309 11.11 5.18 -11.85
N CYS A 310 10.43 4.53 -12.80
CA CYS A 310 9.05 4.88 -13.13
C CYS A 310 8.08 4.52 -12.00
N ASN A 311 8.21 3.33 -11.44
CA ASN A 311 7.39 2.83 -10.35
C ASN A 311 7.58 3.70 -9.09
N ALA A 312 8.81 4.12 -8.78
CA ALA A 312 9.06 5.06 -7.69
C ALA A 312 8.37 6.42 -7.90
N VAL A 313 8.42 6.97 -9.13
CA VAL A 313 7.74 8.23 -9.47
C VAL A 313 6.22 8.10 -9.36
N GLU A 314 5.65 7.00 -9.88
CA GLU A 314 4.22 6.71 -9.78
C GLU A 314 3.77 6.61 -8.32
N ARG A 315 4.66 6.09 -7.47
CA ARG A 315 4.47 6.02 -6.02
C ARG A 315 4.76 7.30 -5.26
N GLY A 316 5.07 8.40 -5.95
CA GLY A 316 5.30 9.69 -5.31
C GLY A 316 6.65 9.87 -4.62
N VAL A 317 7.57 8.87 -4.71
CA VAL A 317 8.94 8.96 -4.19
C VAL A 317 9.67 10.13 -4.85
N LYS A 318 10.47 10.85 -4.06
CA LYS A 318 11.22 12.05 -4.45
C LYS A 318 12.73 11.80 -4.53
N VAL A 319 13.25 10.85 -3.77
CA VAL A 319 14.65 10.42 -3.82
C VAL A 319 14.71 8.90 -3.83
N LEU A 320 15.45 8.32 -4.78
CA LEU A 320 15.59 6.88 -4.96
C LEU A 320 17.06 6.52 -5.16
N ALA A 321 17.56 5.52 -4.44
CA ALA A 321 18.82 4.87 -4.76
C ALA A 321 18.59 3.47 -5.36
N ILE A 322 19.40 3.10 -6.35
CA ILE A 322 19.51 1.70 -6.81
C ILE A 322 20.85 1.18 -6.31
N THR A 323 20.81 0.08 -5.56
CA THR A 323 21.93 -0.47 -4.79
C THR A 323 22.09 -1.96 -5.10
N ASP A 324 22.19 -2.30 -6.39
CA ASP A 324 22.33 -3.70 -6.83
C ASP A 324 23.56 -4.38 -6.17
N HIS A 325 23.39 -5.61 -5.68
CA HIS A 325 24.45 -6.40 -5.05
C HIS A 325 25.71 -6.55 -5.92
N ASP A 326 26.85 -6.05 -5.42
CA ASP A 326 28.18 -6.14 -6.04
C ASP A 326 28.21 -5.66 -7.51
N VAL A 327 27.28 -4.78 -7.91
CA VAL A 327 27.15 -4.29 -9.28
C VAL A 327 27.17 -2.77 -9.28
N LEU A 328 28.11 -2.21 -10.05
CA LEU A 328 28.22 -0.76 -10.22
C LEU A 328 26.94 -0.16 -10.83
N PRO A 329 26.52 1.03 -10.38
CA PRO A 329 25.30 1.67 -10.86
C PRO A 329 25.34 1.90 -12.37
N PRO A 330 24.17 1.92 -13.05
CA PRO A 330 24.14 1.98 -14.51
C PRO A 330 24.64 3.33 -15.00
N GLU A 331 25.66 3.34 -15.86
CA GLU A 331 26.03 4.57 -16.57
C GLU A 331 24.95 4.99 -17.57
N LYS A 332 24.23 4.00 -18.12
CA LYS A 332 23.15 4.20 -19.07
C LYS A 332 22.03 3.18 -18.85
N ILE A 333 20.81 3.61 -19.14
CA ILE A 333 19.62 2.77 -19.17
C ILE A 333 18.97 2.85 -20.56
N GLU A 334 18.31 1.78 -20.98
CA GLU A 334 17.58 1.76 -22.24
C GLU A 334 16.19 2.38 -22.07
N VAL A 335 15.87 3.39 -22.90
CA VAL A 335 14.55 4.00 -22.98
C VAL A 335 14.14 4.06 -24.45
N SER A 336 13.15 3.25 -24.82
CA SER A 336 12.62 3.16 -26.19
C SER A 336 13.71 2.90 -27.24
N GLY A 337 14.62 1.96 -26.96
CA GLY A 337 15.72 1.60 -27.86
C GLY A 337 16.92 2.58 -27.86
N VAL A 338 16.92 3.59 -26.98
CA VAL A 338 18.01 4.56 -26.86
C VAL A 338 18.63 4.50 -25.47
N MET A 339 19.97 4.45 -25.41
CA MET A 339 20.70 4.49 -24.14
C MET A 339 20.80 5.93 -23.62
N VAL A 340 20.22 6.18 -22.45
CA VAL A 340 20.19 7.50 -21.80
C VAL A 340 20.82 7.46 -20.41
N ASP A 341 21.26 8.62 -19.92
CA ASP A 341 21.73 8.80 -18.55
C ASP A 341 20.55 8.63 -17.57
N PRO A 342 20.62 7.70 -16.59
CA PRO A 342 19.54 7.45 -15.64
C PRO A 342 19.27 8.63 -14.69
N VAL A 343 20.30 9.40 -14.29
CA VAL A 343 20.15 10.59 -13.43
C VAL A 343 19.33 11.64 -14.18
N ALA A 344 19.70 11.92 -15.43
CA ALA A 344 18.98 12.88 -16.26
C ALA A 344 17.55 12.41 -16.59
N TYR A 345 17.34 11.09 -16.75
CA TYR A 345 16.02 10.50 -16.98
C TYR A 345 15.11 10.65 -15.75
N ALA A 346 15.60 10.32 -14.55
CA ALA A 346 14.88 10.48 -13.29
C ALA A 346 14.54 11.94 -13.00
N ALA A 347 15.49 12.86 -13.20
CA ALA A 347 15.29 14.29 -12.97
C ALA A 347 14.15 14.87 -13.83
N LYS A 348 14.04 14.46 -15.10
CA LYS A 348 12.93 14.86 -15.98
C LYS A 348 11.56 14.40 -15.49
N LYS A 349 11.52 13.40 -14.63
CA LYS A 349 10.30 12.87 -14.00
C LYS A 349 10.07 13.41 -12.58
N GLY A 350 10.90 14.33 -12.11
CA GLY A 350 10.80 14.92 -10.77
C GLY A 350 11.36 14.05 -9.64
N LEU A 351 12.18 13.04 -9.98
CA LEU A 351 12.85 12.16 -9.02
C LEU A 351 14.34 12.50 -8.94
N THR A 352 14.89 12.57 -7.73
CA THR A 352 16.35 12.60 -7.52
C THR A 352 16.84 11.16 -7.48
N PHE A 353 17.64 10.75 -8.48
CA PHE A 353 18.24 9.42 -8.50
C PHE A 353 19.66 9.47 -7.91
N ILE A 354 19.94 8.61 -6.94
CA ILE A 354 21.24 8.46 -6.29
C ILE A 354 21.89 7.16 -6.78
N PRO A 355 23.00 7.23 -7.54
CA PRO A 355 23.78 6.05 -7.88
C PRO A 355 24.33 5.39 -6.61
N GLY A 356 24.14 4.08 -6.49
CA GLY A 356 24.59 3.30 -5.35
C GLY A 356 25.06 1.90 -5.74
N ILE A 357 25.61 1.21 -4.76
CA ILE A 357 25.99 -0.20 -4.81
C ILE A 357 25.81 -0.78 -3.41
N GLU A 358 25.37 -2.03 -3.32
CA GLU A 358 25.42 -2.78 -2.06
C GLU A 358 26.57 -3.80 -2.13
N PHE A 359 27.60 -3.62 -1.31
CA PHE A 359 28.72 -4.56 -1.26
C PHE A 359 28.43 -5.70 -0.29
N SER A 360 28.52 -6.94 -0.79
CA SER A 360 28.55 -8.13 0.06
C SER A 360 29.94 -8.30 0.67
N CYS A 361 30.06 -8.02 1.96
CA CYS A 361 31.30 -8.08 2.73
C CYS A 361 31.44 -9.42 3.48
N GLU A 362 32.68 -9.81 3.77
CA GLU A 362 33.01 -11.10 4.36
C GLU A 362 32.55 -11.23 5.82
N THR A 363 31.73 -12.26 6.10
CA THR A 363 31.77 -13.01 7.37
C THR A 363 31.71 -14.51 7.06
N GLN A 364 32.05 -15.37 8.02
CA GLN A 364 32.04 -16.82 7.84
C GLN A 364 30.65 -17.46 8.04
N VAL A 365 29.64 -16.69 8.47
CA VAL A 365 28.29 -17.20 8.79
C VAL A 365 27.26 -16.68 7.79
N GLU A 366 26.98 -15.37 7.80
CA GLU A 366 26.07 -14.69 6.88
C GLU A 366 26.67 -13.37 6.37
N ASP A 367 26.28 -12.95 5.17
CA ASP A 367 26.89 -11.78 4.54
C ASP A 367 26.52 -10.48 5.27
N VAL A 368 27.51 -9.61 5.45
CA VAL A 368 27.29 -8.24 5.92
C VAL A 368 27.23 -7.36 4.69
N HIS A 369 26.19 -6.53 4.61
CA HIS A 369 26.01 -5.63 3.47
C HIS A 369 26.28 -4.18 3.83
N ILE A 370 27.09 -3.52 3.01
CA ILE A 370 27.36 -2.08 3.11
C ILE A 370 26.82 -1.40 1.87
N VAL A 371 25.79 -0.58 2.05
CA VAL A 371 25.22 0.29 1.02
C VAL A 371 26.13 1.51 0.89
N VAL A 372 26.69 1.70 -0.30
CA VAL A 372 27.58 2.80 -0.63
C VAL A 372 26.90 3.72 -1.64
N LEU A 373 26.79 5.01 -1.30
CA LEU A 373 26.06 6.01 -2.07
C LEU A 373 26.95 7.21 -2.40
N GLY A 374 26.77 7.77 -3.60
CA GLY A 374 27.37 9.06 -3.98
C GLY A 374 28.89 9.04 -4.26
N CYS A 375 29.50 7.87 -4.38
CA CYS A 375 30.92 7.74 -4.78
C CYS A 375 31.15 8.16 -6.23
N ASP A 376 32.39 8.55 -6.55
CA ASP A 376 32.90 8.49 -7.91
C ASP A 376 33.10 7.03 -8.34
N PHE A 377 32.06 6.43 -8.92
CA PHE A 377 32.08 5.05 -9.42
C PHE A 377 33.04 4.84 -10.60
N LYS A 378 33.73 5.89 -11.07
CA LYS A 378 34.81 5.79 -12.07
C LYS A 378 36.20 5.81 -11.44
N ASP A 379 36.31 5.95 -10.11
CA ASP A 379 37.60 5.91 -9.42
C ASP A 379 38.29 4.55 -9.66
N PRO A 380 39.56 4.54 -10.10
CA PRO A 380 40.29 3.30 -10.38
C PRO A 380 40.34 2.31 -9.22
N ARG A 381 40.35 2.77 -7.97
CA ARG A 381 40.38 1.92 -6.77
C ARG A 381 39.06 1.17 -6.59
N LEU A 382 37.94 1.86 -6.77
CA LEU A 382 36.60 1.26 -6.70
C LEU A 382 36.38 0.28 -7.86
N LEU A 383 36.78 0.66 -9.08
CA LEU A 383 36.73 -0.23 -10.23
C LEU A 383 37.56 -1.50 -10.02
N GLU A 384 38.75 -1.38 -9.42
CA GLU A 384 39.61 -2.53 -9.12
C GLU A 384 39.02 -3.42 -8.01
N MET A 385 38.46 -2.83 -6.96
CA MET A 385 37.75 -3.58 -5.92
C MET A 385 36.58 -4.38 -6.53
N ASN A 386 35.72 -3.71 -7.30
CA ASN A 386 34.58 -4.35 -7.95
C ASN A 386 35.02 -5.47 -8.91
N ARG A 387 36.11 -5.29 -9.68
CA ARG A 387 36.67 -6.35 -10.54
C ARG A 387 37.06 -7.60 -9.76
N LYS A 388 37.68 -7.46 -8.59
CA LYS A 388 38.05 -8.60 -7.73
C LYS A 388 36.81 -9.35 -7.24
N ILE A 389 35.80 -8.62 -6.77
CA ILE A 389 34.52 -9.18 -6.29
C ILE A 389 33.80 -9.92 -7.41
N VAL A 390 33.68 -9.30 -8.58
CA VAL A 390 33.03 -9.90 -9.77
C VAL A 390 33.79 -11.13 -10.25
N LYS A 391 35.14 -11.08 -10.28
CA LYS A 391 35.95 -12.25 -10.65
C LYS A 391 35.73 -13.42 -9.69
N SER A 392 35.80 -13.16 -8.38
CA SER A 392 35.54 -14.14 -7.32
C SER A 392 34.13 -14.75 -7.44
N LYS A 393 33.11 -13.93 -7.77
CA LYS A 393 31.75 -14.38 -8.07
C LYS A 393 31.71 -15.35 -9.26
N ILE A 394 32.31 -14.96 -10.39
CA ILE A 394 32.33 -15.77 -11.61
C ILE A 394 33.03 -17.10 -11.37
N ASP A 395 34.20 -17.08 -10.72
CA ASP A 395 34.99 -18.27 -10.43
C ASP A 395 34.21 -19.22 -9.49
N SER A 396 33.52 -18.67 -8.48
CA SER A 396 32.65 -19.44 -7.58
C SER A 396 31.49 -20.10 -8.34
N TYR A 397 30.84 -19.39 -9.27
CA TYR A 397 29.71 -19.93 -10.03
C TYR A 397 30.15 -21.03 -11.00
N LYS A 398 31.28 -20.84 -11.70
CA LYS A 398 31.89 -21.88 -12.54
C LYS A 398 32.22 -23.12 -11.73
N ARG A 399 32.84 -22.95 -10.55
CA ARG A 399 33.15 -24.09 -9.69
C ARG A 399 31.90 -24.81 -9.19
N LEU A 400 30.82 -24.08 -8.90
CA LEU A 400 29.54 -24.68 -8.55
C LEU A 400 28.98 -25.52 -9.71
N THR A 401 29.00 -25.01 -10.95
CA THR A 401 28.53 -25.77 -12.12
C THR A 401 29.35 -27.04 -12.38
N GLU A 402 30.67 -26.98 -12.16
CA GLU A 402 31.55 -28.16 -12.22
C GLU A 402 31.17 -29.19 -11.14
N LEU A 403 31.01 -28.76 -9.88
CA LEU A 403 30.64 -29.63 -8.77
C LEU A 403 29.27 -30.27 -8.95
N LEU A 404 28.28 -29.51 -9.41
CA LEU A 404 26.95 -30.04 -9.75
C LEU A 404 27.08 -31.15 -10.80
N THR A 405 27.87 -30.91 -11.85
CA THR A 405 28.12 -31.88 -12.92
C THR A 405 28.83 -33.12 -12.39
N GLU A 406 29.88 -32.97 -11.58
CA GLU A 406 30.60 -34.06 -10.91
C GLU A 406 29.67 -34.94 -10.04
N LYS A 407 28.62 -34.34 -9.48
CA LYS A 407 27.65 -35.00 -8.58
C LYS A 407 26.38 -35.51 -9.28
N GLY A 408 26.37 -35.53 -10.61
CA GLY A 408 25.29 -36.11 -11.41
C GLY A 408 24.18 -35.14 -11.81
N PHE A 409 24.41 -33.83 -11.65
CA PHE A 409 23.53 -32.76 -12.10
C PHE A 409 24.24 -31.93 -13.18
N PRO A 410 24.34 -32.39 -14.43
CA PRO A 410 25.09 -31.68 -15.46
C PRO A 410 24.47 -30.31 -15.77
N VAL A 411 25.23 -29.27 -15.44
CA VAL A 411 24.90 -27.86 -15.66
C VAL A 411 26.13 -27.22 -16.29
N ASP A 412 26.09 -26.94 -17.59
CA ASP A 412 27.22 -26.37 -18.31
C ASP A 412 27.27 -24.84 -18.18
N TRP A 413 28.47 -24.28 -18.07
CA TRP A 413 28.64 -22.83 -17.94
C TRP A 413 28.17 -22.06 -19.17
N GLU A 414 28.34 -22.60 -20.38
CA GLU A 414 27.84 -21.98 -21.61
C GLU A 414 26.31 -22.01 -21.68
N GLU A 415 25.67 -23.05 -21.14
CA GLU A 415 24.20 -23.07 -21.00
C GLU A 415 23.73 -21.98 -20.04
N VAL A 416 24.45 -21.74 -18.93
CA VAL A 416 24.13 -20.65 -17.99
C VAL A 416 24.31 -19.28 -18.66
N LEU A 417 25.38 -19.08 -19.45
CA LEU A 417 25.61 -17.83 -20.19
C LEU A 417 24.54 -17.54 -21.24
N ASN A 418 23.89 -18.58 -21.78
CA ASN A 418 22.89 -18.48 -22.83
C ASN A 418 21.48 -18.93 -22.36
N TYR A 419 21.21 -18.89 -21.05
CA TYR A 419 19.92 -19.26 -20.49
C TYR A 419 18.77 -18.48 -21.15
N ASP A 420 17.68 -19.15 -21.54
CA ASP A 420 16.56 -18.59 -22.33
C ASP A 420 16.96 -17.98 -23.69
N ASP A 421 18.02 -18.49 -24.34
CA ASP A 421 18.55 -17.96 -25.61
C ASP A 421 18.99 -16.48 -25.54
N ILE A 422 19.28 -15.99 -24.33
CA ILE A 422 19.76 -14.63 -24.09
C ILE A 422 21.26 -14.68 -23.76
N PRO A 423 22.15 -14.24 -24.67
CA PRO A 423 23.58 -14.18 -24.40
C PRO A 423 23.90 -13.18 -23.29
N ARG A 424 24.63 -13.62 -22.27
CA ARG A 424 25.06 -12.78 -21.14
C ARG A 424 26.58 -12.76 -21.04
N LYS A 425 27.12 -11.68 -20.49
CA LYS A 425 28.51 -11.67 -20.07
C LYS A 425 28.63 -12.39 -18.73
N PRO A 426 29.78 -13.03 -18.41
CA PRO A 426 29.99 -13.70 -17.13
C PRO A 426 29.68 -12.82 -15.91
N GLU A 427 30.01 -11.53 -15.97
CA GLU A 427 29.74 -10.57 -14.90
C GLU A 427 28.24 -10.32 -14.64
N ASP A 428 27.39 -10.48 -15.65
CA ASP A 428 25.94 -10.27 -15.58
C ASP A 428 25.19 -11.52 -15.12
N VAL A 429 25.88 -12.67 -14.98
CA VAL A 429 25.27 -13.92 -14.50
C VAL A 429 24.95 -13.79 -13.02
N GLN A 430 23.72 -14.20 -12.68
CA GLN A 430 23.25 -14.34 -11.31
C GLN A 430 23.12 -15.81 -10.96
N LYS A 431 23.39 -16.16 -9.68
CA LYS A 431 23.31 -17.54 -9.19
C LYS A 431 21.94 -18.20 -9.46
N LYS A 432 20.87 -17.40 -9.49
CA LYS A 432 19.50 -17.88 -9.77
C LYS A 432 19.37 -18.58 -11.13
N LEU A 433 20.15 -18.19 -12.14
CA LEU A 433 20.12 -18.82 -13.46
C LEU A 433 20.59 -20.29 -13.41
N ILE A 434 21.57 -20.59 -12.55
CA ILE A 434 22.01 -21.97 -12.30
C ILE A 434 20.85 -22.79 -11.72
N PHE A 435 20.12 -22.24 -10.75
CA PHE A 435 18.99 -22.93 -10.11
C PHE A 435 17.79 -23.11 -11.05
N ASN A 436 17.51 -22.12 -11.89
CA ASN A 436 16.49 -22.23 -12.93
C ASN A 436 16.83 -23.34 -13.93
N LEU A 437 18.08 -23.36 -14.41
CA LEU A 437 18.56 -24.38 -15.34
C LEU A 437 18.52 -25.79 -14.72
N MET A 438 18.83 -25.92 -13.42
CA MET A 438 18.65 -27.19 -12.69
C MET A 438 17.20 -27.65 -12.64
N ALA A 439 16.25 -26.75 -12.41
CA ALA A 439 14.83 -27.07 -12.38
C ALA A 439 14.30 -27.42 -13.77
N GLU A 440 14.70 -26.67 -14.80
CA GLU A 440 14.32 -26.92 -16.21
C GLU A 440 14.82 -28.28 -16.71
N LYS A 441 16.05 -28.67 -16.34
CA LYS A 441 16.60 -30.00 -16.64
C LYS A 441 15.96 -31.12 -15.81
N GLY A 442 15.03 -30.81 -14.90
CA GLY A 442 14.28 -31.77 -14.10
C GLY A 442 15.04 -32.34 -12.90
N TYR A 443 16.16 -31.75 -12.50
CA TYR A 443 16.91 -32.18 -11.31
C TYR A 443 16.22 -31.83 -10.00
N THR A 444 15.37 -30.80 -10.03
CA THR A 444 14.49 -30.38 -8.95
C THR A 444 13.16 -29.91 -9.55
N LYS A 445 12.08 -29.84 -8.76
CA LYS A 445 10.78 -29.41 -9.30
C LYS A 445 10.70 -27.91 -9.48
N THR A 446 11.43 -27.16 -8.67
CA THR A 446 11.40 -25.69 -8.64
C THR A 446 12.80 -25.13 -8.42
N TRP A 447 13.02 -23.89 -8.85
CA TRP A 447 14.27 -23.18 -8.60
C TRP A 447 14.57 -23.07 -7.09
N SER A 448 13.55 -22.93 -6.24
CA SER A 448 13.67 -22.87 -4.79
C SER A 448 14.21 -24.18 -4.20
N GLU A 449 13.77 -25.33 -4.72
CA GLU A 449 14.31 -26.63 -4.35
C GLU A 449 15.79 -26.75 -4.77
N ALA A 450 16.17 -26.29 -5.96
CA ALA A 450 17.57 -26.26 -6.40
C ALA A 450 18.45 -25.36 -5.49
N LYS A 451 17.94 -24.18 -5.11
CA LYS A 451 18.62 -23.28 -4.15
C LYS A 451 18.85 -23.99 -2.81
N LEU A 452 17.81 -24.65 -2.26
CA LEU A 452 17.90 -25.37 -0.98
C LEU A 452 18.86 -26.57 -1.05
N LEU A 453 18.86 -27.32 -2.17
CA LEU A 453 19.80 -28.41 -2.40
C LEU A 453 21.26 -27.92 -2.33
N CYS A 454 21.56 -26.80 -2.99
CA CYS A 454 22.89 -26.23 -2.98
C CYS A 454 23.27 -25.62 -1.62
N ARG A 455 22.32 -24.98 -0.93
CA ARG A 455 22.56 -24.37 0.39
C ARG A 455 22.81 -25.41 1.48
N ASN A 456 22.04 -26.50 1.49
CA ASN A 456 22.05 -27.48 2.58
C ASN A 456 23.09 -28.59 2.38
N ASN A 457 23.75 -28.65 1.22
CA ASN A 457 24.80 -29.63 0.95
C ASN A 457 26.18 -28.96 1.02
N PRO A 458 27.02 -29.30 2.02
CA PRO A 458 28.38 -28.77 2.14
C PRO A 458 29.24 -28.99 0.89
N GLU A 459 28.97 -30.04 0.09
CA GLU A 459 29.71 -30.32 -1.15
C GLU A 459 29.51 -29.24 -2.23
N PHE A 460 28.40 -28.49 -2.18
CA PHE A 460 28.10 -27.40 -3.11
C PHE A 460 28.44 -26.01 -2.53
N SER A 461 29.02 -25.98 -1.33
CA SER A 461 29.39 -24.73 -0.65
C SER A 461 30.71 -24.17 -1.21
N VAL A 462 30.61 -23.47 -2.34
CA VAL A 462 31.73 -22.73 -2.93
C VAL A 462 31.79 -21.33 -2.34
N LYS A 463 32.77 -21.07 -1.49
CA LYS A 463 32.98 -19.75 -0.89
C LYS A 463 33.50 -18.75 -1.93
N ARG A 464 32.90 -17.56 -1.94
CA ARG A 464 33.42 -16.38 -2.66
C ARG A 464 34.40 -15.67 -1.75
N GLU A 465 35.50 -15.16 -2.29
CA GLU A 465 36.29 -14.13 -1.60
C GLU A 465 35.50 -12.82 -1.63
N LYS A 466 35.24 -12.25 -0.45
CA LYS A 466 34.55 -10.96 -0.25
C LYS A 466 35.48 -9.93 0.40
N PRO A 467 35.24 -8.64 0.16
CA PRO A 467 36.00 -7.57 0.80
C PRO A 467 35.71 -7.48 2.29
N ASP A 468 36.65 -6.89 3.02
CA ASP A 468 36.43 -6.49 4.41
C ASP A 468 35.50 -5.27 4.47
N ALA A 469 34.54 -5.27 5.39
CA ALA A 469 33.56 -4.18 5.49
C ALA A 469 34.22 -2.84 5.84
N ALA A 470 35.25 -2.83 6.70
CA ALA A 470 35.99 -1.62 7.03
C ALA A 470 36.81 -1.10 5.84
N GLU A 471 37.31 -1.99 4.97
CA GLU A 471 37.93 -1.59 3.69
C GLU A 471 36.94 -0.89 2.76
N ILE A 472 35.70 -1.40 2.65
CA ILE A 472 34.64 -0.78 1.84
C ILE A 472 34.25 0.60 2.39
N ILE A 473 34.10 0.74 3.71
CA ILE A 473 33.80 2.04 4.36
C ILE A 473 34.87 3.07 4.00
N ARG A 474 36.15 2.73 4.18
CA ARG A 474 37.26 3.63 3.82
C ARG A 474 37.26 3.99 2.34
N LEU A 475 37.03 3.00 1.47
CA LEU A 475 36.98 3.21 0.03
C LEU A 475 35.82 4.13 -0.39
N ALA A 476 34.66 4.02 0.26
CA ALA A 476 33.52 4.91 0.02
C ALA A 476 33.90 6.37 0.28
N HIS A 477 34.52 6.66 1.43
CA HIS A 477 34.98 8.01 1.78
C HIS A 477 36.09 8.52 0.86
N GLU A 478 37.07 7.67 0.55
CA GLU A 478 38.17 8.00 -0.35
C GLU A 478 37.74 8.34 -1.78
N THR A 479 36.52 7.92 -2.16
CA THR A 479 35.89 8.18 -3.45
C THR A 479 34.73 9.18 -3.35
N GLY A 480 34.58 9.84 -2.19
CA GLY A 480 33.66 10.97 -1.97
C GLY A 480 32.22 10.60 -1.64
N GLY A 481 31.91 9.32 -1.42
CA GLY A 481 30.59 8.86 -1.02
C GLY A 481 30.48 8.59 0.48
N ILE A 482 29.36 7.96 0.85
CA ILE A 482 29.03 7.53 2.21
C ILE A 482 28.80 6.02 2.28
N ALA A 483 28.95 5.46 3.46
CA ALA A 483 28.71 4.04 3.75
C ALA A 483 27.64 3.85 4.84
N ILE A 484 26.63 3.05 4.53
CA ILE A 484 25.50 2.73 5.40
C ILE A 484 25.46 1.21 5.60
N LEU A 485 25.36 0.75 6.85
CA LEU A 485 25.17 -0.66 7.16
C LEU A 485 23.71 -1.05 6.90
N ALA A 486 23.50 -2.00 5.99
CA ALA A 486 22.17 -2.52 5.70
C ALA A 486 21.72 -3.55 6.75
N HIS A 487 20.41 -3.57 7.00
CA HIS A 487 19.67 -4.59 7.75
C HIS A 487 20.46 -5.23 8.91
N PRO A 488 20.85 -4.46 9.95
CA PRO A 488 21.80 -4.91 10.97
C PRO A 488 21.38 -6.16 11.73
N TYR A 489 20.09 -6.49 11.80
CA TYR A 489 19.58 -7.69 12.47
C TYR A 489 19.49 -8.94 11.58
N LEU A 490 19.79 -8.82 10.27
CA LEU A 490 20.07 -9.99 9.43
C LEU A 490 21.49 -10.52 9.64
N ILE A 491 22.36 -9.74 10.29
CA ILE A 491 23.65 -10.20 10.77
C ILE A 491 23.40 -11.13 11.97
N ASP A 492 24.02 -12.31 11.94
CA ASP A 492 23.94 -13.26 13.05
C ASP A 492 24.45 -12.66 14.38
N GLU A 493 23.92 -13.15 15.50
CA GLU A 493 24.34 -12.68 16.84
C GLU A 493 25.84 -12.90 17.08
N TRP A 494 26.41 -13.96 16.53
CA TRP A 494 27.83 -14.26 16.59
C TRP A 494 28.45 -14.11 15.21
N VAL A 495 29.23 -13.04 15.04
CA VAL A 495 29.91 -12.73 13.78
C VAL A 495 31.29 -13.36 13.82
N VAL A 496 31.55 -14.23 12.85
CA VAL A 496 32.86 -14.87 12.67
C VAL A 496 33.54 -14.22 11.47
N THR A 497 34.66 -13.54 11.72
CA THR A 497 35.52 -12.97 10.68
C THR A 497 36.71 -13.89 10.40
N LYS A 498 37.67 -13.49 9.58
CA LYS A 498 38.93 -14.24 9.43
C LYS A 498 39.78 -14.22 10.70
N ASP A 499 39.71 -13.13 11.47
CA ASP A 499 40.64 -12.84 12.55
C ASP A 499 40.03 -13.03 13.95
N ALA A 500 38.70 -12.99 14.08
CA ALA A 500 38.02 -13.06 15.37
C ALA A 500 36.55 -13.51 15.26
N GLU A 501 36.03 -14.02 16.37
CA GLU A 501 34.61 -14.26 16.63
C GLU A 501 34.14 -13.25 17.69
N MET A 502 33.03 -12.57 17.45
CA MET A 502 32.51 -11.52 18.34
C MET A 502 30.99 -11.40 18.26
N GLU A 503 30.38 -10.82 19.29
CA GLU A 503 28.95 -10.48 19.25
C GLU A 503 28.66 -9.42 18.19
N ARG A 504 27.48 -9.47 17.57
CA ARG A 504 27.02 -8.54 16.54
C ARG A 504 27.20 -7.08 16.95
N ALA A 505 26.87 -6.73 18.20
CA ALA A 505 27.03 -5.37 18.69
C ALA A 505 28.50 -4.92 18.61
N VAL A 506 29.44 -5.76 19.06
CA VAL A 506 30.88 -5.49 18.99
C VAL A 506 31.37 -5.37 17.55
N PHE A 507 30.84 -6.20 16.65
CA PHE A 507 31.15 -6.10 15.23
C PHE A 507 30.67 -4.76 14.64
N ILE A 508 29.44 -4.33 14.92
CA ILE A 508 28.92 -3.04 14.45
C ILE A 508 29.76 -1.88 15.02
N GLU A 509 30.19 -1.95 16.28
CA GLU A 509 31.12 -0.96 16.84
C GLU A 509 32.42 -0.85 16.04
N SER A 510 32.99 -1.98 15.62
CA SER A 510 34.21 -1.97 14.82
C SER A 510 34.02 -1.28 13.46
N LEU A 511 32.81 -1.31 12.90
CA LEU A 511 32.47 -0.58 11.68
C LEU A 511 32.32 0.92 11.94
N ILE A 512 31.71 1.29 13.07
CA ILE A 512 31.61 2.70 13.50
C ILE A 512 33.01 3.28 13.72
N ASP A 513 33.90 2.55 14.38
CA ASP A 513 35.31 2.92 14.57
C ASP A 513 36.07 3.04 13.23
N ALA A 514 35.66 2.27 12.21
CA ALA A 514 36.18 2.36 10.86
C ALA A 514 35.61 3.52 10.03
N GLY A 515 34.62 4.26 10.55
CA GLY A 515 34.03 5.44 9.92
C GLY A 515 32.63 5.23 9.33
N LEU A 516 31.87 4.23 9.76
CA LEU A 516 30.50 4.01 9.25
C LEU A 516 29.64 5.29 9.40
N ASP A 517 29.10 5.81 8.29
CA ASP A 517 28.31 7.05 8.31
C ASP A 517 26.89 6.83 8.81
N GLY A 518 26.33 5.65 8.52
CA GLY A 518 24.94 5.34 8.83
C GLY A 518 24.62 3.87 9.03
N ILE A 519 23.42 3.64 9.52
CA ILE A 519 22.82 2.31 9.71
C ILE A 519 21.35 2.37 9.32
N GLU A 520 20.84 1.30 8.70
CA GLU A 520 19.41 1.16 8.45
C GLU A 520 18.66 0.96 9.77
N GLY A 521 17.98 2.03 10.22
CA GLY A 521 17.11 2.02 11.39
C GLY A 521 15.73 1.43 11.10
N ALA A 522 15.21 1.62 9.87
CA ALA A 522 13.95 1.05 9.41
C ALA A 522 14.18 0.06 8.26
N TYR A 523 13.65 -1.16 8.40
CA TYR A 523 13.80 -2.24 7.42
C TYR A 523 12.65 -3.25 7.54
N THR A 524 12.30 -3.93 6.44
CA THR A 524 11.15 -4.85 6.34
C THR A 524 11.41 -6.24 6.94
N TYR A 525 11.85 -6.32 8.20
CA TYR A 525 12.25 -7.60 8.84
C TYR A 525 11.14 -8.67 8.82
N ASP A 526 9.88 -8.27 8.91
CA ASP A 526 8.68 -9.12 8.83
C ASP A 526 8.49 -9.79 7.46
N LYS A 527 9.22 -9.35 6.43
CA LYS A 527 9.18 -9.86 5.05
C LYS A 527 10.47 -10.55 4.61
N THR A 528 11.40 -10.81 5.54
CA THR A 528 12.74 -11.34 5.24
C THR A 528 13.01 -12.68 5.91
N THR A 529 14.25 -13.17 5.80
CA THR A 529 14.71 -14.41 6.44
C THR A 529 15.01 -14.26 7.93
N TYR A 530 14.78 -13.09 8.52
CA TYR A 530 14.96 -12.90 9.96
C TYR A 530 14.11 -13.88 10.75
N SER A 531 14.74 -14.64 11.64
CA SER A 531 14.10 -15.67 12.47
C SER A 531 14.31 -15.45 13.97
N GLY A 532 14.74 -14.26 14.37
CA GLY A 532 14.92 -13.91 15.78
C GLY A 532 13.59 -13.61 16.50
N PRO A 533 13.61 -13.43 17.83
CA PRO A 533 12.39 -13.32 18.64
C PRO A 533 11.71 -11.95 18.60
N MET A 534 12.41 -10.91 18.13
CA MET A 534 11.90 -9.53 18.11
C MET A 534 11.00 -9.28 16.89
N THR A 535 9.95 -8.47 17.06
CA THR A 535 9.14 -7.96 15.95
C THR A 535 9.89 -6.89 15.14
N LYS A 536 9.42 -6.57 13.92
CA LYS A 536 9.96 -5.48 13.10
C LYS A 536 10.06 -4.18 13.92
N ASP A 537 8.99 -3.75 14.57
CA ASP A 537 8.93 -2.48 15.28
C ASP A 537 9.86 -2.45 16.50
N GLU A 538 10.02 -3.58 17.18
CA GLU A 538 10.99 -3.72 18.28
C GLU A 538 12.43 -3.57 17.78
N ILE A 539 12.76 -4.16 16.63
CA ILE A 539 14.09 -4.02 16.01
C ILE A 539 14.33 -2.56 15.59
N ILE A 540 13.36 -1.93 14.92
CA ILE A 540 13.46 -0.53 14.49
C ILE A 540 13.71 0.38 15.69
N THR A 541 12.93 0.20 16.76
CA THR A 541 13.08 0.97 18.01
C THR A 541 14.46 0.75 18.61
N LYS A 542 14.93 -0.51 18.65
CA LYS A 542 16.23 -0.86 19.23
C LYS A 542 17.40 -0.28 18.43
N VAL A 543 17.45 -0.47 17.11
CA VAL A 543 18.51 0.08 16.26
C VAL A 543 18.54 1.61 16.35
N THR A 544 17.37 2.25 16.25
CA THR A 544 17.27 3.71 16.36
C THR A 544 17.80 4.18 17.72
N SER A 545 17.41 3.54 18.83
CA SER A 545 17.87 3.89 20.17
C SER A 545 19.38 3.66 20.36
N ASP A 546 19.89 2.52 19.92
CA ASP A 546 21.27 2.10 20.20
C ASP A 546 22.30 2.91 19.40
N TYR A 547 21.93 3.43 18.22
CA TYR A 547 22.87 4.07 17.29
C TYR A 547 22.61 5.55 17.00
N THR A 548 21.47 6.11 17.43
CA THR A 548 21.25 7.57 17.34
C THR A 548 22.35 8.32 18.11
N GLY A 549 23.01 9.24 17.42
CA GLY A 549 24.13 10.03 17.98
C GLY A 549 25.48 9.32 17.95
N ARG A 550 25.53 8.05 17.50
CA ARG A 550 26.77 7.29 17.31
C ARG A 550 27.18 7.23 15.84
N VAL A 551 26.19 7.18 14.95
CA VAL A 551 26.35 7.39 13.51
C VAL A 551 25.64 8.68 13.08
N ALA A 552 26.03 9.23 11.93
CA ALA A 552 25.47 10.46 11.42
C ALA A 552 24.10 10.27 10.73
N ILE A 553 23.79 9.05 10.30
CA ILE A 553 22.57 8.72 9.55
C ILE A 553 21.88 7.51 10.18
N ILE A 554 20.61 7.69 10.56
CA ILE A 554 19.68 6.58 10.75
C ILE A 554 18.84 6.52 9.47
N SER A 555 19.20 5.63 8.56
CA SER A 555 18.54 5.50 7.26
C SER A 555 17.37 4.53 7.34
N GLY A 556 16.73 4.33 6.20
CA GLY A 556 15.75 3.30 5.97
C GLY A 556 15.82 2.85 4.51
N GLY A 557 15.35 1.64 4.27
CA GLY A 557 15.36 1.00 2.97
C GLY A 557 14.20 0.01 2.86
N SER A 558 13.49 0.03 1.74
CA SER A 558 12.47 -1.00 1.49
C SER A 558 13.06 -2.38 1.18
N ASP A 559 14.33 -2.39 0.76
CA ASP A 559 14.96 -3.57 0.16
C ASP A 559 14.09 -4.14 -0.97
N TYR A 560 13.59 -3.23 -1.81
CA TYR A 560 12.64 -3.57 -2.85
C TYR A 560 13.27 -4.44 -3.94
N HIS A 561 12.58 -5.52 -4.30
CA HIS A 561 13.01 -6.47 -5.34
C HIS A 561 11.97 -6.68 -6.46
N ALA A 562 10.96 -5.81 -6.56
CA ALA A 562 9.80 -6.01 -7.42
C ALA A 562 9.06 -7.33 -7.13
N ASP A 563 8.81 -7.60 -5.85
CA ASP A 563 8.23 -8.86 -5.39
C ASP A 563 6.83 -9.12 -5.98
N TYR A 564 6.12 -8.08 -6.43
CA TYR A 564 4.83 -8.19 -7.14
C TYR A 564 4.92 -8.99 -8.47
N LYS A 565 6.11 -9.10 -9.06
CA LYS A 565 6.37 -9.95 -10.24
C LYS A 565 6.59 -11.42 -9.85
N LYS A 566 6.68 -11.72 -8.55
CA LYS A 566 6.84 -13.07 -7.99
C LYS A 566 5.50 -13.51 -7.37
N THR A 567 5.29 -14.81 -7.24
CA THR A 567 4.16 -15.38 -6.49
C THR A 567 4.48 -15.41 -4.99
N ASP A 568 4.94 -14.28 -4.44
CA ASP A 568 5.33 -14.18 -3.03
C ASP A 568 4.16 -13.70 -2.17
N LYS A 569 4.10 -14.14 -0.91
CA LYS A 569 3.06 -13.74 0.05
C LYS A 569 3.43 -12.46 0.81
N ASN A 570 4.73 -12.16 0.92
CA ASN A 570 5.25 -11.05 1.69
C ASN A 570 5.91 -10.02 0.77
N LEU A 571 5.09 -9.24 0.06
CA LEU A 571 5.56 -8.28 -0.94
C LEU A 571 6.22 -7.07 -0.28
N ARG A 572 7.52 -6.84 -0.52
CA ARG A 572 8.17 -5.55 -0.19
C ARG A 572 7.81 -4.52 -1.24
N ASP A 573 7.59 -3.29 -0.79
CA ASP A 573 7.10 -2.22 -1.65
C ASP A 573 7.97 -0.95 -1.57
N ILE A 574 8.04 -0.19 -2.66
CA ILE A 574 8.92 0.97 -2.75
C ILE A 574 8.47 2.00 -1.70
N GLY A 575 9.44 2.42 -0.88
CA GLY A 575 9.31 3.40 0.19
C GLY A 575 8.59 2.90 1.44
N GLU A 576 8.40 1.58 1.62
CA GLU A 576 7.75 1.01 2.82
C GLU A 576 8.53 1.24 4.13
N CYS A 577 9.85 1.26 4.07
CA CYS A 577 10.74 1.48 5.22
C CYS A 577 11.76 2.59 4.93
N GLY A 578 11.39 3.56 4.09
CA GLY A 578 12.26 4.69 3.73
C GLY A 578 12.42 5.74 4.82
N ILE A 579 12.87 6.93 4.44
CA ILE A 579 12.98 8.12 5.32
C ILE A 579 12.18 9.29 4.75
N THR A 580 11.86 10.26 5.60
CA THR A 580 11.14 11.45 5.13
C THR A 580 12.05 12.34 4.29
N LEU A 581 11.46 13.05 3.31
CA LEU A 581 12.20 14.05 2.54
C LEU A 581 12.75 15.19 3.42
N GLU A 582 12.06 15.52 4.51
CA GLU A 582 12.53 16.49 5.50
C GLU A 582 13.85 16.06 6.14
N TYR A 583 13.91 14.82 6.67
CA TYR A 583 15.12 14.27 7.27
C TYR A 583 16.28 14.21 6.27
N PHE A 584 16.00 13.73 5.06
CA PHE A 584 17.00 13.67 3.99
C PHE A 584 17.61 15.06 3.67
N ASN A 585 16.78 16.10 3.59
CA ASN A 585 17.26 17.46 3.30
C ASN A 585 17.95 18.12 4.51
N ALA A 586 17.55 17.77 5.73
CA ALA A 586 18.14 18.32 6.96
C ALA A 586 19.49 17.67 7.31
N ASN A 587 19.71 16.42 6.92
CA ASN A 587 20.96 15.71 7.17
C ASN A 587 22.07 16.18 6.18
N PRO A 588 23.22 16.68 6.66
CA PRO A 588 24.27 17.21 5.79
C PRO A 588 24.89 16.19 4.83
N LEU A 589 25.03 14.93 5.25
CA LEU A 589 25.62 13.87 4.43
C LEU A 589 24.64 13.43 3.33
N LEU A 590 23.37 13.21 3.68
CA LEU A 590 22.34 12.82 2.72
C LEU A 590 22.04 13.92 1.70
N SER A 591 21.85 15.16 2.16
CA SER A 591 21.54 16.28 1.25
C SER A 591 22.68 16.58 0.26
N ALA A 592 23.94 16.26 0.61
CA ALA A 592 25.08 16.37 -0.30
C ALA A 592 24.99 15.41 -1.51
N LEU A 593 24.32 14.26 -1.37
CA LEU A 593 24.11 13.29 -2.46
C LEU A 593 23.27 13.83 -3.62
N ARG A 594 22.55 14.95 -3.44
CA ARG A 594 21.82 15.60 -4.55
C ARG A 594 22.74 16.31 -5.54
N ARG A 595 23.99 16.56 -5.14
CA ARG A 595 24.96 17.37 -5.89
C ARG A 595 25.99 16.53 -6.65
N SER A 596 26.01 15.21 -6.41
CA SER A 596 26.96 14.25 -7.00
C SER A 596 26.50 13.72 -8.35
#